data_AF-A0A969E646-F1
#
_entry.id   AF-A0A969E646-F1
#
_cell.length_a   1.000
_cell.length_b   1.000
_cell.length_c   1.000
_cell.angle_alpha   90.00
_cell.angle_beta   90.00
_cell.angle_gamma   90.00
#
_symmetry.space_group_name_H-M   'P 1'
#
loop_
_entity.id
_entity.type
_entity.pdbx_description
1 polymer ?
#
loop_
_entity_poly.entity_id
_entity_poly.type
_entity_poly.pdbx_seq_one_letter_code
_entity_poly.pdbx_strand_id
1 'polypeptide(L)'
;MQKICGDSPEWLMRFGTTHESGIENAGLLKDSSYDIEGKDHFCVVTTITRFPYDGFNNGNADYQFKNMAWDVIIFDEASMIGIAYIGYILQQQLQAQFVVGGDPFQIEPVVFAEEWQGENIYKMVQLDSFDPVLQRERLFPHPYKVHNLTTQFRSVNTLGALYSHFAYDSILRHHRFKEDKKDLSLPNLPLKDINIITFPVNKLENIYRPQLLNKSHFHIYSALLTVELTQYLARELSTHHADEKLHIGIICPYKAQATLVDKVLAGLHISYKKHQNTDGHNSQFSRR
;
A
#
# COMPACT_ATOMS: atom_id res chain seq x y z
N MET A 1 5.52 9.57 -13.39
CA MET A 1 6.11 10.44 -12.36
C MET A 1 5.13 11.57 -12.22
N GLN A 2 4.26 11.52 -11.21
CA GLN A 2 3.23 12.54 -11.03
C GLN A 2 3.98 13.75 -10.48
N LYS A 3 4.17 14.79 -11.30
CA LYS A 3 4.63 16.07 -10.78
C LYS A 3 3.58 16.52 -9.76
N ILE A 4 3.97 16.70 -8.51
CA ILE A 4 3.21 17.56 -7.61
C ILE A 4 3.19 18.91 -8.33
N CYS A 5 2.02 19.30 -8.83
CA CYS A 5 1.86 20.48 -9.67
C CYS A 5 1.65 21.69 -8.75
N GLY A 6 2.63 22.60 -8.69
CA GLY A 6 2.59 23.82 -7.88
C GLY A 6 3.62 23.84 -6.74
N ASP A 7 3.86 25.03 -6.18
CA ASP A 7 4.62 25.18 -4.94
C ASP A 7 3.89 24.43 -3.82
N SER A 8 4.66 23.68 -3.02
CA SER A 8 4.07 22.91 -1.93
C SER A 8 3.59 23.84 -0.82
N PRO A 9 2.36 23.66 -0.31
CA PRO A 9 1.81 24.56 0.68
C PRO A 9 2.64 24.52 1.98
N GLU A 10 3.00 25.69 2.51
CA GLU A 10 3.82 25.80 3.73
C GLU A 10 3.17 25.23 4.99
N TRP A 11 1.85 25.06 4.98
CA TRP A 11 1.09 24.49 6.08
C TRP A 11 1.09 22.96 6.08
N LEU A 12 1.47 22.30 4.99
CA LEU A 12 1.46 20.84 4.88
C LEU A 12 2.83 20.27 5.24
N MET A 13 2.83 19.27 6.11
CA MET A 13 4.04 18.58 6.55
C MET A 13 3.83 17.07 6.57
N ARG A 14 4.84 16.33 6.12
CA ARG A 14 4.93 14.89 6.34
C ARG A 14 5.98 14.65 7.42
N PHE A 15 5.58 14.03 8.52
CA PHE A 15 6.50 13.67 9.60
C PHE A 15 6.94 12.21 9.48
N GLY A 16 8.25 11.95 9.61
CA GLY A 16 8.82 10.61 9.58
C GLY A 16 9.65 10.34 8.34
N THR A 17 9.39 9.23 7.64
CA THR A 17 10.17 8.82 6.47
C THR A 17 9.31 8.73 5.21
N THR A 18 9.98 8.88 4.06
CA THR A 18 9.39 8.68 2.75
C THR A 18 10.39 7.97 1.85
N HIS A 19 9.89 7.25 0.85
CA HIS A 19 10.70 6.72 -0.26
C HIS A 19 10.36 7.42 -1.58
N GLU A 20 9.53 8.46 -1.51
CA GLU A 20 9.08 9.22 -2.66
C GLU A 20 9.88 10.52 -2.77
N SER A 21 10.78 10.57 -3.76
CA SER A 21 11.61 11.75 -4.03
C SER A 21 10.80 13.00 -4.34
N GLY A 22 9.56 12.86 -4.82
CA GLY A 22 8.65 13.99 -5.02
C GLY A 22 8.35 14.75 -3.72
N ILE A 23 8.17 14.03 -2.62
CA ILE A 23 7.88 14.61 -1.29
C ILE A 23 9.14 15.26 -0.71
N GLU A 24 10.30 14.62 -0.88
CA GLU A 24 11.60 15.14 -0.43
C GLU A 24 11.96 16.43 -1.16
N ASN A 25 11.88 16.42 -2.49
CA ASN A 25 12.16 17.58 -3.33
C ASN A 25 11.18 18.74 -3.09
N ALA A 26 9.98 18.44 -2.62
CA ALA A 26 8.96 19.41 -2.25
C ALA A 26 9.21 20.06 -0.87
N GLY A 27 10.20 19.60 -0.10
CA GLY A 27 10.50 20.16 1.23
C GLY A 27 9.44 19.86 2.31
N LEU A 28 8.50 18.95 2.01
CA LEU A 28 7.39 18.57 2.89
C LEU A 28 7.82 17.66 4.04
N LEU A 29 8.94 16.94 3.89
CA LEU A 29 9.44 16.01 4.90
C LEU A 29 10.04 16.79 6.08
N LYS A 30 9.46 16.62 7.27
CA LYS A 30 9.92 17.21 8.54
C LYS A 30 10.27 16.11 9.54
N ASP A 31 11.19 16.44 10.43
CA ASP A 31 11.55 15.63 11.59
C ASP A 31 11.39 16.44 12.87
N SER A 32 11.82 15.88 14.00
CA SER A 32 11.66 16.50 15.31
C SER A 32 12.43 17.82 15.46
N SER A 33 13.41 18.12 14.62
CA SER A 33 14.17 19.37 14.69
C SER A 33 13.41 20.58 14.14
N TYR A 34 12.32 20.34 13.40
CA TYR A 34 11.52 21.41 12.81
C TYR A 34 10.87 22.26 13.90
N ASP A 35 11.00 23.59 13.75
CA ASP A 35 10.38 24.57 14.62
C ASP A 35 8.95 24.87 14.15
N ILE A 36 7.98 24.41 14.93
CA ILE A 36 6.56 24.64 14.68
C ILE A 36 6.04 25.90 15.38
N GLU A 37 6.86 26.53 16.24
CA GLU A 37 6.45 27.68 17.03
C GLU A 37 6.04 28.86 16.14
N GLY A 38 4.93 29.51 16.48
CA GLY A 38 4.39 30.63 15.71
C GLY A 38 3.67 30.25 14.41
N LYS A 39 3.47 28.95 14.12
CA LYS A 39 2.59 28.53 13.02
C LYS A 39 1.12 28.57 13.44
N ASP A 40 0.37 29.51 12.86
CA ASP A 40 -1.06 29.69 13.14
C ASP A 40 -1.96 28.59 12.55
N HIS A 41 -1.50 27.89 11.50
CA HIS A 41 -2.23 26.80 10.86
C HIS A 41 -1.28 25.79 10.22
N PHE A 42 -1.59 24.51 10.34
CA PHE A 42 -0.81 23.44 9.74
C PHE A 42 -1.59 22.11 9.63
N CYS A 43 -1.06 21.20 8.82
CA CYS A 43 -1.50 19.82 8.67
C CYS A 43 -0.29 18.91 8.74
N VAL A 44 -0.35 17.88 9.60
CA VAL A 44 0.71 16.88 9.73
C VAL A 44 0.19 15.53 9.27
N VAL A 45 0.88 14.94 8.31
CA VAL A 45 0.68 13.55 7.87
C VAL A 45 1.78 12.69 8.49
N THR A 46 1.39 11.71 9.29
CA THR A 46 2.33 10.83 9.99
C THR A 46 1.75 9.42 10.16
N THR A 47 2.60 8.46 10.53
CA THR A 47 2.15 7.12 10.91
C THR A 47 1.60 7.14 12.33
N ILE A 48 0.43 6.54 12.55
CA ILE A 48 -0.28 6.61 13.84
C ILE A 48 0.56 6.21 15.06
N THR A 49 1.48 5.26 14.89
CA THR A 49 2.35 4.77 15.97
C THR A 49 3.24 5.85 16.56
N ARG A 50 3.48 6.96 15.86
CA ARG A 50 4.32 8.08 16.28
C ARG A 50 3.61 9.05 17.22
N PHE A 51 2.28 9.13 17.15
CA PHE A 51 1.49 10.10 17.91
C PHE A 51 1.80 10.15 19.43
N PRO A 52 2.03 9.02 20.14
CA PRO A 52 2.21 9.06 21.60
C PRO A 52 3.54 9.66 22.07
N TYR A 53 4.56 9.77 21.21
CA TYR A 53 5.93 10.10 21.62
C TYR A 53 6.67 11.08 20.69
N ASP A 54 6.33 11.14 19.41
CA ASP A 54 6.96 12.08 18.49
C ASP A 54 6.32 13.47 18.57
N GLY A 55 7.04 14.45 18.02
CA GLY A 55 6.67 15.85 18.01
C GLY A 55 7.72 16.72 17.35
N PHE A 56 7.52 18.03 17.43
CA PHE A 56 8.42 19.05 16.92
C PHE A 56 9.35 19.61 18.00
N ASN A 57 10.13 20.63 17.66
CA ASN A 57 10.95 21.42 18.58
C ASN A 57 11.87 20.56 19.47
N ASN A 58 12.56 19.62 18.82
CA ASN A 58 13.49 18.65 19.40
C ASN A 58 12.89 17.80 20.54
N GLY A 59 11.60 17.45 20.41
CA GLY A 59 10.92 16.60 21.39
C GLY A 59 10.52 17.32 22.68
N ASN A 60 10.49 18.65 22.66
CA ASN A 60 9.88 19.43 23.73
C ASN A 60 8.45 18.92 23.98
N ALA A 61 8.12 18.68 25.26
CA ALA A 61 6.86 18.10 25.69
C ALA A 61 5.65 18.86 25.14
N ASP A 62 5.68 20.19 25.12
CA ASP A 62 4.55 21.01 24.65
C ASP A 62 4.26 20.81 23.16
N TYR A 63 5.28 20.42 22.39
CA TYR A 63 5.22 20.19 20.95
C TYR A 63 5.19 18.70 20.58
N GLN A 64 4.96 17.81 21.55
CA GLN A 64 4.62 16.41 21.29
C GLN A 64 3.21 16.33 20.70
N PHE A 65 2.99 15.47 19.70
CA PHE A 65 1.70 15.40 19.00
C PHE A 65 0.54 15.15 19.95
N LYS A 66 0.70 14.30 20.97
CA LYS A 66 -0.32 14.07 21.99
C LYS A 66 -0.70 15.29 22.84
N ASN A 67 0.20 16.27 22.98
CA ASN A 67 0.02 17.45 23.82
C ASN A 67 -0.39 18.69 23.03
N MET A 68 -0.19 18.68 21.71
CA MET A 68 -0.71 19.70 20.81
C MET A 68 -2.23 19.62 20.74
N ALA A 69 -2.89 20.78 20.64
CA ALA A 69 -4.34 20.86 20.46
C ALA A 69 -4.68 20.74 18.97
N TRP A 70 -5.28 19.62 18.57
CA TRP A 70 -5.67 19.39 17.18
C TRP A 70 -7.15 19.75 16.98
N ASP A 71 -7.46 20.48 15.92
CA ASP A 71 -8.84 20.78 15.54
C ASP A 71 -9.51 19.58 14.85
N VAL A 72 -8.76 18.90 13.98
CA VAL A 72 -9.24 17.80 13.14
C VAL A 72 -8.21 16.67 13.07
N ILE A 73 -8.67 15.43 13.24
CA ILE A 73 -7.86 14.22 13.11
C ILE A 73 -8.46 13.31 12.04
N ILE A 74 -7.67 12.94 11.04
CA ILE A 74 -8.08 12.03 9.98
C ILE A 74 -7.32 10.72 10.13
N PHE A 75 -8.04 9.63 10.34
CA PHE A 75 -7.50 8.28 10.30
C PHE A 75 -7.69 7.74 8.90
N ASP A 76 -6.60 7.62 8.14
CA ASP A 76 -6.61 6.98 6.83
C ASP A 76 -6.12 5.52 6.95
N GLU A 77 -6.56 4.65 6.02
CA GLU A 77 -6.33 3.20 6.06
C GLU A 77 -6.67 2.57 7.43
N ALA A 78 -7.79 3.02 8.03
CA ALA A 78 -8.14 2.70 9.41
C ALA A 78 -8.39 1.21 9.68
N SER A 79 -8.56 0.37 8.66
CA SER A 79 -8.70 -1.09 8.81
C SER A 79 -7.42 -1.73 9.34
N MET A 80 -6.26 -1.15 9.01
CA MET A 80 -4.93 -1.60 9.43
C MET A 80 -4.53 -1.06 10.80
N ILE A 81 -5.34 -0.18 11.39
CA ILE A 81 -5.04 0.50 12.64
C ILE A 81 -5.72 -0.23 13.80
N GLY A 82 -4.92 -0.71 14.75
CA GLY A 82 -5.43 -1.34 15.97
C GLY A 82 -6.26 -0.36 16.80
N ILE A 83 -7.40 -0.83 17.31
CA ILE A 83 -8.37 0.02 18.02
C ILE A 83 -7.76 0.79 19.20
N ALA A 84 -6.77 0.20 19.88
CA ALA A 84 -6.08 0.84 21.00
C ALA A 84 -5.44 2.19 20.65
N TYR A 85 -4.89 2.33 19.43
CA TYR A 85 -4.30 3.60 19.00
C TYR A 85 -5.36 4.67 18.75
N ILE A 86 -6.45 4.31 18.06
CA ILE A 86 -7.57 5.24 17.81
C ILE A 86 -8.19 5.66 19.13
N GLY A 87 -8.47 4.70 20.02
CA GLY A 87 -9.00 4.98 21.35
C GLY A 87 -8.09 5.90 22.18
N TYR A 88 -6.78 5.66 22.18
CA TYR A 88 -5.81 6.51 22.86
C TYR A 88 -5.84 7.95 22.30
N ILE A 89 -5.80 8.12 20.98
CA ILE A 89 -5.80 9.45 20.35
C ILE A 89 -7.07 10.21 20.68
N LEU A 90 -8.24 9.58 20.53
CA LEU A 90 -9.53 10.21 20.82
C LEU A 90 -9.66 10.56 22.30
N GLN A 91 -9.10 9.76 23.22
CA GLN A 91 -9.07 10.08 24.65
C GLN A 91 -8.17 11.29 24.95
N GLN A 92 -7.04 11.43 24.25
CA GLN A 92 -6.14 12.58 24.42
C GLN A 92 -6.71 13.86 23.78
N GLN A 93 -7.50 13.71 22.70
CA GLN A 93 -7.93 14.82 21.84
C GLN A 93 -9.45 14.97 21.86
N LEU A 94 -10.01 15.16 23.06
CA LEU A 94 -11.46 15.19 23.30
C LEU A 94 -12.22 16.30 22.55
N GLN A 95 -11.52 17.38 22.19
CA GLN A 95 -12.12 18.53 21.49
C GLN A 95 -11.97 18.45 19.97
N ALA A 96 -11.13 17.53 19.47
CA ALA A 96 -10.88 17.40 18.04
C ALA A 96 -12.08 16.75 17.34
N GLN A 97 -12.43 17.27 16.16
CA GLN A 97 -13.28 16.53 15.23
C GLN A 97 -12.45 15.40 14.61
N PHE A 98 -13.10 14.30 14.24
CA PHE A 98 -12.39 13.21 13.58
C PHE A 98 -13.15 12.63 12.39
N VAL A 99 -12.37 12.11 11.44
CA VAL A 99 -12.85 11.40 10.27
C VAL A 99 -12.11 10.07 10.18
N VAL A 100 -12.85 8.99 9.92
CA VAL A 100 -12.29 7.65 9.70
C VAL A 100 -12.47 7.29 8.24
N GLY A 101 -11.37 7.09 7.54
CA GLY A 101 -11.29 6.66 6.15
C GLY A 101 -10.55 5.33 6.02
N GLY A 102 -10.97 4.52 5.06
CA GLY A 102 -10.43 3.19 4.82
C GLY A 102 -11.52 2.22 4.37
N ASP A 103 -11.18 0.93 4.38
CA ASP A 103 -12.04 -0.13 3.87
C ASP A 103 -12.13 -1.28 4.88
N PRO A 104 -13.30 -1.55 5.49
CA PRO A 104 -13.45 -2.59 6.51
C PRO A 104 -13.14 -4.00 6.01
N PHE A 105 -13.12 -4.23 4.69
CA PHE A 105 -12.84 -5.56 4.10
C PHE A 105 -11.38 -5.73 3.67
N GLN A 106 -10.53 -4.72 3.89
CA GLN A 106 -9.09 -4.81 3.63
C GLN A 106 -8.31 -5.34 4.84
N ILE A 107 -6.98 -5.28 4.75
CA ILE A 107 -6.06 -5.90 5.70
C ILE A 107 -6.31 -5.36 7.12
N GLU A 108 -6.42 -6.30 8.06
CA GLU A 108 -6.57 -6.06 9.49
C GLU A 108 -5.23 -5.67 10.15
N PRO A 109 -5.26 -5.11 11.38
CA PRO A 109 -4.04 -4.71 12.07
C PRO A 109 -3.17 -5.92 12.40
N VAL A 110 -1.85 -5.79 12.19
CA VAL A 110 -0.88 -6.80 12.64
C VAL A 110 -0.59 -6.56 14.12
N VAL A 111 -0.96 -7.52 14.95
CA VAL A 111 -0.76 -7.47 16.41
C VAL A 111 0.10 -8.64 16.90
N PHE A 112 0.78 -8.44 18.04
CA PHE A 112 1.57 -9.48 18.69
C PHE A 112 0.75 -10.29 19.71
N ALA A 113 -0.28 -9.66 20.30
CA ALA A 113 -1.18 -10.28 21.25
C ALA A 113 -2.43 -10.77 20.51
N GLU A 114 -2.73 -12.05 20.62
CA GLU A 114 -3.81 -12.74 19.89
C GLU A 114 -5.19 -12.14 20.20
N GLU A 115 -5.37 -11.64 21.43
CA GLU A 115 -6.62 -11.03 21.90
C GLU A 115 -6.98 -9.75 21.16
N TRP A 116 -6.00 -9.11 20.50
CA TRP A 116 -6.19 -7.88 19.72
C TRP A 116 -6.32 -8.16 18.22
N GLN A 117 -6.31 -9.43 17.79
CA GLN A 117 -6.32 -9.78 16.39
C GLN A 117 -7.64 -9.36 15.73
N GLY A 118 -7.55 -8.59 14.65
CA GLY A 118 -8.70 -8.05 13.93
C GLY A 118 -9.47 -6.94 14.66
N GLU A 119 -9.00 -6.50 15.83
CA GLU A 119 -9.66 -5.42 16.58
C GLU A 119 -9.30 -4.05 16.00
N ASN A 120 -10.27 -3.45 15.28
CA ASN A 120 -10.17 -2.13 14.69
C ASN A 120 -11.48 -1.33 14.90
N ILE A 121 -11.49 -0.07 14.43
CA ILE A 121 -12.64 0.83 14.59
C ILE A 121 -13.90 0.33 13.88
N TYR A 122 -13.77 -0.34 12.74
CA TYR A 122 -14.91 -0.87 11.99
C TYR A 122 -15.59 -2.01 12.73
N LYS A 123 -14.80 -2.94 13.30
CA LYS A 123 -15.32 -4.02 14.15
C LYS A 123 -16.00 -3.47 15.40
N MET A 124 -15.37 -2.49 16.06
CA MET A 124 -15.93 -1.83 17.25
C MET A 124 -17.32 -1.23 16.98
N VAL A 125 -17.50 -0.57 15.83
CA VAL A 125 -18.78 0.06 15.46
C VAL A 125 -19.74 -0.85 14.70
N GLN A 126 -19.37 -2.11 14.47
CA GLN A 126 -20.12 -3.09 13.69
C GLN A 126 -20.38 -2.66 12.23
N LEU A 127 -19.38 -2.00 11.61
CA LEU A 127 -19.42 -1.65 10.20
C LEU A 127 -18.88 -2.82 9.36
N ASP A 128 -19.76 -3.76 9.02
CA ASP A 128 -19.44 -5.01 8.30
C ASP A 128 -20.18 -5.17 6.97
N SER A 129 -20.85 -4.12 6.51
CA SER A 129 -21.65 -4.12 5.28
C SER A 129 -21.54 -2.78 4.56
N PHE A 130 -21.74 -2.80 3.25
CA PHE A 130 -21.87 -1.60 2.40
C PHE A 130 -23.32 -1.28 2.03
N ASP A 131 -24.29 -2.07 2.52
CA ASP A 131 -25.71 -1.77 2.37
C ASP A 131 -26.10 -0.61 3.32
N PRO A 132 -26.54 0.56 2.80
CA PRO A 132 -26.87 1.71 3.64
C PRO A 132 -28.00 1.47 4.65
N VAL A 133 -28.91 0.53 4.38
CA VAL A 133 -30.00 0.15 5.30
C VAL A 133 -29.41 -0.67 6.45
N LEU A 134 -28.65 -1.72 6.14
CA LEU A 134 -28.01 -2.56 7.17
C LEU A 134 -27.03 -1.74 8.02
N GLN A 135 -26.24 -0.86 7.41
CA GLN A 135 -25.35 0.05 8.15
C GLN A 135 -26.13 0.89 9.16
N ARG A 136 -27.26 1.50 8.75
CA ARG A 136 -28.06 2.33 9.65
C ARG A 136 -28.66 1.55 10.82
N GLU A 137 -29.04 0.30 10.59
CA GLU A 137 -29.67 -0.56 11.59
C GLU A 137 -28.68 -1.22 12.56
N ARG A 138 -27.46 -1.54 12.09
CA ARG A 138 -26.48 -2.34 12.84
C ARG A 138 -25.41 -1.51 13.55
N LEU A 139 -25.11 -0.29 13.06
CA LEU A 139 -24.08 0.54 13.66
C LEU A 139 -24.37 0.79 15.16
N PHE A 140 -23.36 0.52 15.97
CA PHE A 140 -23.42 0.62 17.43
C PHE A 140 -22.19 1.39 17.94
N PRO A 141 -22.27 2.17 19.04
CA PRO A 141 -23.45 2.51 19.84
C PRO A 141 -24.35 3.59 19.23
N HIS A 142 -23.93 4.20 18.12
CA HIS A 142 -24.64 5.30 17.48
C HIS A 142 -24.78 5.04 15.97
N PRO A 143 -25.83 5.57 15.32
CA PRO A 143 -25.99 5.48 13.87
C PRO A 143 -25.07 6.47 13.16
N TYR A 144 -23.77 6.17 13.12
CA TYR A 144 -22.76 7.02 12.51
C TYR A 144 -23.06 7.26 11.02
N LYS A 145 -22.74 8.45 10.54
CA LYS A 145 -22.87 8.79 9.12
C LYS A 145 -21.75 8.12 8.33
N VAL A 146 -22.10 7.13 7.49
CA VAL A 146 -21.15 6.44 6.60
C VAL A 146 -21.31 6.93 5.17
N HIS A 147 -20.18 7.21 4.51
CA HIS A 147 -20.12 7.64 3.12
C HIS A 147 -19.49 6.55 2.25
N ASN A 148 -20.33 5.70 1.63
CA ASN A 148 -19.84 4.63 0.76
C ASN A 148 -19.37 5.19 -0.59
N LEU A 149 -18.10 4.96 -0.92
CA LEU A 149 -17.52 5.30 -2.23
C LEU A 149 -17.62 4.09 -3.16
N THR A 150 -18.52 4.15 -4.13
CA THR A 150 -18.84 2.98 -4.98
C THR A 150 -18.23 3.05 -6.38
N THR A 151 -17.41 4.05 -6.70
CA THR A 151 -16.78 4.15 -8.03
C THR A 151 -15.26 3.99 -7.91
N GLN A 152 -14.71 2.99 -8.59
CA GLN A 152 -13.26 2.75 -8.64
C GLN A 152 -12.66 3.31 -9.94
N PHE A 153 -11.45 3.86 -9.81
CA PHE A 153 -10.72 4.55 -10.89
C PHE A 153 -9.38 3.89 -11.25
N ARG A 154 -9.09 2.70 -10.72
CA ARG A 154 -7.77 2.04 -10.82
C ARG A 154 -7.75 0.95 -11.87
N SER A 155 -8.70 0.02 -11.81
CA SER A 155 -8.72 -1.20 -12.62
C SER A 155 -9.61 -1.02 -13.84
N VAL A 156 -9.25 -1.66 -14.96
CA VAL A 156 -10.19 -1.86 -16.07
C VAL A 156 -11.37 -2.71 -15.60
N ASN A 157 -12.52 -2.56 -16.28
CA ASN A 157 -13.77 -3.23 -15.92
C ASN A 157 -13.61 -4.74 -15.64
N THR A 158 -12.91 -5.49 -16.49
CA THR A 158 -12.68 -6.93 -16.33
C THR A 158 -12.05 -7.31 -14.99
N LEU A 159 -11.01 -6.60 -14.55
CA LEU A 159 -10.36 -6.84 -13.26
C LEU A 159 -11.16 -6.26 -12.09
N GLY A 160 -11.73 -5.07 -12.28
CA GLY A 160 -12.55 -4.40 -11.26
C GLY A 160 -13.80 -5.19 -10.90
N ALA A 161 -14.48 -5.78 -11.89
CA ALA A 161 -15.70 -6.55 -11.70
C ALA A 161 -15.45 -7.83 -10.92
N LEU A 162 -14.32 -8.50 -11.17
CA LEU A 162 -13.92 -9.70 -10.40
C LEU A 162 -13.78 -9.37 -8.91
N TYR A 163 -13.06 -8.30 -8.60
CA TYR A 163 -12.86 -7.87 -7.21
C TYR A 163 -14.18 -7.40 -6.59
N SER A 164 -14.99 -6.65 -7.33
CA SER A 164 -16.32 -6.23 -6.86
C SER A 164 -17.23 -7.41 -6.54
N HIS A 165 -17.20 -8.46 -7.36
CA HIS A 165 -18.04 -9.63 -7.16
C HIS A 165 -17.68 -10.40 -5.89
N PHE A 166 -16.39 -10.61 -5.65
CA PHE A 166 -15.94 -11.42 -4.51
C PHE A 166 -15.91 -10.66 -3.18
N ALA A 167 -15.66 -9.35 -3.19
CA ALA A 167 -15.48 -8.58 -1.95
C ALA A 167 -16.63 -7.62 -1.64
N TYR A 168 -17.42 -7.17 -2.62
CA TYR A 168 -18.42 -6.10 -2.41
C TYR A 168 -19.75 -6.37 -3.10
N ASP A 169 -20.16 -7.64 -3.25
CA ASP A 169 -21.47 -8.01 -3.82
C ASP A 169 -21.81 -7.32 -5.15
N SER A 170 -20.79 -7.07 -5.99
CA SER A 170 -20.92 -6.41 -7.30
C SER A 170 -21.42 -4.96 -7.26
N ILE A 171 -21.31 -4.24 -6.13
CA ILE A 171 -21.79 -2.84 -6.03
C ILE A 171 -20.84 -1.79 -6.65
N LEU A 172 -19.59 -2.15 -6.94
CA LEU A 172 -18.60 -1.20 -7.45
C LEU A 172 -18.86 -0.87 -8.92
N ARG A 173 -18.89 0.42 -9.22
CA ARG A 173 -18.90 1.00 -10.58
C ARG A 173 -17.46 1.19 -11.05
N HIS A 174 -17.27 1.11 -12.36
CA HIS A 174 -15.94 1.18 -12.96
C HIS A 174 -15.83 2.37 -13.90
N HIS A 175 -14.88 3.26 -13.61
CA HIS A 175 -14.63 4.42 -14.45
C HIS A 175 -13.73 4.07 -15.65
N ARG A 176 -12.83 3.09 -15.53
CA ARG A 176 -11.91 2.71 -16.61
C ARG A 176 -12.53 1.65 -17.52
N PHE A 177 -12.51 1.93 -18.82
CA PHE A 177 -12.95 1.06 -19.89
C PHE A 177 -11.75 0.38 -20.58
N LYS A 178 -12.03 -0.43 -21.59
CA LYS A 178 -10.99 -1.19 -22.30
C LYS A 178 -10.04 -0.26 -23.06
N GLU A 179 -10.57 0.87 -23.51
CA GLU A 179 -9.87 1.91 -24.27
C GLU A 179 -8.90 2.70 -23.38
N ASP A 180 -9.13 2.74 -22.07
CA ASP A 180 -8.21 3.34 -21.09
C ASP A 180 -7.02 2.43 -20.76
N LYS A 181 -7.06 1.18 -21.22
CA LYS A 181 -5.97 0.23 -21.02
C LYS A 181 -4.80 0.62 -21.91
N LYS A 182 -3.61 0.73 -21.33
CA LYS A 182 -2.37 0.75 -22.11
C LYS A 182 -2.22 -0.53 -22.90
N ASP A 183 -1.92 -0.41 -24.19
CA ASP A 183 -1.61 -1.58 -25.00
C ASP A 183 -0.27 -2.17 -24.56
N LEU A 184 -0.29 -3.44 -24.18
CA LEU A 184 0.88 -4.20 -23.75
C LEU A 184 1.08 -5.39 -24.70
N SER A 185 0.94 -5.15 -26.00
CA SER A 185 1.13 -6.18 -27.02
C SER A 185 2.57 -6.71 -26.96
N LEU A 186 2.70 -8.02 -26.76
CA LEU A 186 3.96 -8.75 -26.81
C LEU A 186 3.89 -9.78 -27.95
N PRO A 187 4.89 -9.89 -28.84
CA PRO A 187 4.79 -10.73 -30.04
C PRO A 187 4.50 -12.21 -29.76
N ASN A 188 5.09 -12.75 -28.68
CA ASN A 188 5.04 -14.18 -28.37
C ASN A 188 4.23 -14.51 -27.12
N LEU A 189 3.56 -13.53 -26.51
CA LEU A 189 2.79 -13.73 -25.29
C LEU A 189 1.53 -12.84 -25.30
N PRO A 190 0.39 -13.35 -25.82
CA PRO A 190 -0.85 -12.60 -25.83
C PRO A 190 -1.40 -12.46 -24.40
N LEU A 191 -1.18 -11.29 -23.78
CA LEU A 191 -1.64 -10.99 -22.43
C LEU A 191 -3.11 -10.59 -22.41
N LYS A 192 -3.92 -11.35 -21.67
CA LYS A 192 -5.27 -10.92 -21.25
C LYS A 192 -5.17 -9.98 -20.04
N ASP A 193 -6.28 -9.37 -19.65
CA ASP A 193 -6.33 -8.56 -18.42
C ASP A 193 -6.05 -9.40 -17.17
N ILE A 194 -6.39 -10.70 -17.22
CA ILE A 194 -6.10 -11.68 -16.18
C ILE A 194 -5.53 -12.92 -16.88
N ASN A 195 -4.35 -13.34 -16.46
CA ASN A 195 -3.67 -14.55 -16.94
C ASN A 195 -3.40 -15.45 -15.74
N ILE A 196 -3.78 -16.73 -15.84
CA ILE A 196 -3.51 -17.74 -14.81
C ILE A 196 -2.44 -18.67 -15.36
N ILE A 197 -1.32 -18.76 -14.65
CA ILE A 197 -0.21 -19.65 -14.99
C ILE A 197 -0.17 -20.75 -13.94
N THR A 198 -0.39 -21.98 -14.37
CA THR A 198 -0.27 -23.17 -13.52
C THR A 198 1.13 -23.78 -13.68
N PHE A 199 1.61 -24.44 -12.64
CA PHE A 199 2.87 -25.14 -12.64
C PHE A 199 2.77 -26.43 -11.81
N PRO A 200 3.61 -27.45 -12.07
CA PRO A 200 3.54 -28.73 -11.37
C PRO A 200 3.89 -28.57 -9.88
N VAL A 201 3.15 -29.28 -9.03
CA VAL A 201 3.41 -29.40 -7.60
C VAL A 201 3.54 -30.89 -7.25
N ASN A 202 4.70 -31.30 -6.72
CA ASN A 202 5.01 -32.68 -6.35
C ASN A 202 5.62 -32.75 -4.94
N LYS A 203 4.94 -33.43 -4.02
CA LYS A 203 5.34 -33.55 -2.60
C LYS A 203 6.69 -34.26 -2.38
N LEU A 204 7.10 -35.11 -3.32
CA LEU A 204 8.33 -35.91 -3.23
C LEU A 204 9.54 -35.18 -3.80
N GLU A 205 9.33 -34.12 -4.58
CA GLU A 205 10.40 -33.37 -5.23
C GLU A 205 10.59 -32.00 -4.59
N ASN A 206 11.79 -31.75 -4.07
CA ASN A 206 12.11 -30.53 -3.32
C ASN A 206 11.83 -29.23 -4.09
N ILE A 207 12.01 -29.24 -5.43
CA ILE A 207 11.81 -28.07 -6.28
C ILE A 207 10.31 -27.76 -6.49
N TYR A 208 9.49 -28.81 -6.53
CA TYR A 208 8.05 -28.75 -6.82
C TYR A 208 7.16 -28.80 -5.57
N ARG A 209 7.73 -28.72 -4.37
CA ARG A 209 6.94 -28.68 -3.13
C ARG A 209 7.11 -27.36 -2.38
N PRO A 210 6.07 -26.89 -1.67
CA PRO A 210 6.21 -25.86 -0.68
C PRO A 210 7.20 -26.28 0.41
N GLN A 211 8.05 -25.35 0.82
CA GLN A 211 9.01 -25.49 1.90
C GLN A 211 8.77 -24.41 2.96
N LEU A 212 9.41 -24.54 4.12
CA LEU A 212 9.27 -23.63 5.26
C LEU A 212 10.63 -23.12 5.71
N LEU A 213 10.75 -21.80 5.87
CA LEU A 213 11.92 -21.15 6.45
C LEU A 213 11.45 -20.13 7.50
N ASN A 214 11.87 -20.28 8.75
CA ASN A 214 11.51 -19.39 9.86
C ASN A 214 9.99 -19.12 9.94
N LYS A 215 9.17 -20.19 9.88
CA LYS A 215 7.70 -20.14 9.88
C LYS A 215 7.05 -19.44 8.66
N SER A 216 7.83 -19.06 7.65
CA SER A 216 7.31 -18.51 6.39
C SER A 216 7.47 -19.52 5.26
N HIS A 217 6.40 -19.74 4.48
CA HIS A 217 6.43 -20.64 3.35
C HIS A 217 7.16 -20.04 2.14
N PHE A 218 7.76 -20.89 1.32
CA PHE A 218 8.32 -20.54 0.02
C PHE A 218 8.25 -21.73 -0.95
N HIS A 219 8.39 -21.48 -2.24
CA HIS A 219 8.36 -22.49 -3.29
C HIS A 219 9.39 -22.16 -4.38
N ILE A 220 10.37 -23.04 -4.54
CA ILE A 220 11.55 -22.81 -5.41
C ILE A 220 11.13 -22.65 -6.87
N TYR A 221 10.39 -23.61 -7.43
CA TYR A 221 9.95 -23.52 -8.83
C TYR A 221 9.15 -22.24 -9.12
N SER A 222 8.16 -21.92 -8.28
CA SER A 222 7.37 -20.68 -8.39
C SER A 222 8.24 -19.42 -8.34
N ALA A 223 9.27 -19.39 -7.49
CA ALA A 223 10.20 -18.26 -7.44
C ALA A 223 10.98 -18.13 -8.75
N LEU A 224 11.58 -19.22 -9.24
CA LEU A 224 12.32 -19.22 -10.50
C LEU A 224 11.43 -18.81 -11.68
N LEU A 225 10.23 -19.39 -11.79
CA LEU A 225 9.25 -19.04 -12.82
C LEU A 225 8.88 -17.55 -12.77
N THR A 226 8.66 -17.01 -11.56
CA THR A 226 8.36 -15.57 -11.39
C THR A 226 9.50 -14.69 -11.88
N VAL A 227 10.74 -15.05 -11.56
CA VAL A 227 11.94 -14.30 -11.97
C VAL A 227 12.12 -14.35 -13.49
N GLU A 228 12.09 -15.54 -14.08
CA GLU A 228 12.23 -15.72 -15.53
C GLU A 228 11.13 -14.98 -16.30
N LEU A 229 9.88 -15.11 -15.86
CA LEU A 229 8.75 -14.41 -16.48
C LEU A 229 8.90 -12.90 -16.35
N THR A 230 9.33 -12.39 -15.19
CA THR A 230 9.55 -10.95 -15.00
C THR A 230 10.64 -10.43 -15.92
N GLN A 231 11.76 -11.14 -16.05
CA GLN A 231 12.85 -10.75 -16.93
C GLN A 231 12.42 -10.77 -18.40
N TYR A 232 11.71 -11.83 -18.79
CA TYR A 232 11.13 -11.93 -20.12
C TYR A 232 10.21 -10.73 -20.40
N LEU A 233 9.21 -10.49 -19.55
CA LEU A 233 8.27 -9.38 -19.70
C LEU A 233 8.98 -8.04 -19.77
N ALA A 234 9.93 -7.78 -18.88
CA ALA A 234 10.63 -6.51 -18.86
C ALA A 234 11.47 -6.28 -20.12
N ARG A 235 12.14 -7.31 -20.63
CA ARG A 235 12.90 -7.23 -21.88
C ARG A 235 11.99 -6.93 -23.07
N GLU A 236 10.89 -7.67 -23.21
CA GLU A 236 9.94 -7.45 -24.31
C GLU A 236 9.31 -6.06 -24.22
N LEU A 237 8.93 -5.61 -23.02
CA LEU A 237 8.38 -4.27 -22.79
C LEU A 237 9.40 -3.17 -23.13
N SER A 238 10.68 -3.35 -22.74
CA SER A 238 11.72 -2.38 -23.10
C SER A 238 12.01 -2.32 -24.60
N THR A 239 11.76 -3.41 -25.33
CA THR A 239 12.01 -3.50 -26.78
C THR A 239 10.85 -2.92 -27.57
N HIS A 240 9.61 -3.19 -27.16
CA HIS A 240 8.40 -2.82 -27.91
C HIS A 240 7.72 -1.54 -27.41
N HIS A 241 8.03 -1.11 -26.18
CA HIS A 241 7.39 0.03 -25.51
C HIS A 241 8.43 0.96 -24.89
N ALA A 242 9.54 1.21 -25.59
CA ALA A 242 10.71 1.94 -25.08
C ALA A 242 10.39 3.38 -24.61
N ASP A 243 9.42 4.04 -25.26
CA ASP A 243 9.01 5.41 -24.94
C ASP A 243 8.04 5.47 -23.73
N GLU A 244 7.57 4.30 -23.25
CA GLU A 244 6.63 4.23 -22.15
C GLU A 244 7.28 3.87 -20.81
N LYS A 245 6.97 4.67 -19.79
CA LYS A 245 7.31 4.32 -18.42
C LYS A 245 6.34 3.26 -17.88
N LEU A 246 6.76 2.00 -17.93
CA LEU A 246 6.02 0.86 -17.40
C LEU A 246 6.66 0.33 -16.11
N HIS A 247 5.83 -0.23 -15.24
CA HIS A 247 6.25 -0.79 -13.96
C HIS A 247 5.67 -2.18 -13.78
N ILE A 248 6.51 -3.12 -13.33
CA ILE A 248 6.10 -4.48 -12.95
C ILE A 248 6.16 -4.55 -11.42
N GLY A 249 5.04 -4.91 -10.79
CA GLY A 249 4.95 -5.19 -9.36
C GLY A 249 4.87 -6.70 -9.12
N ILE A 250 5.68 -7.22 -8.21
CA ILE A 250 5.62 -8.61 -7.76
C ILE A 250 5.11 -8.62 -6.32
N ILE A 251 4.02 -9.34 -6.07
CA ILE A 251 3.42 -9.46 -4.74
C ILE A 251 3.51 -10.92 -4.32
N CYS A 252 4.01 -11.18 -3.12
CA CYS A 252 4.10 -12.51 -2.54
C CYS A 252 3.44 -12.50 -1.15
N PRO A 253 2.56 -13.47 -0.82
CA PRO A 253 1.91 -13.52 0.48
C PRO A 253 2.87 -13.89 1.62
N TYR A 254 4.00 -14.53 1.30
CA TYR A 254 4.97 -14.98 2.29
C TYR A 254 6.29 -14.22 2.19
N LYS A 255 6.82 -13.77 3.33
CA LYS A 255 8.09 -13.04 3.41
C LYS A 255 9.28 -13.83 2.86
N ALA A 256 9.35 -15.13 3.16
CA ALA A 256 10.41 -16.00 2.63
C ALA A 256 10.36 -16.11 1.10
N GLN A 257 9.15 -16.21 0.51
CA GLN A 257 8.97 -16.20 -0.94
C GLN A 257 9.42 -14.85 -1.56
N ALA A 258 8.96 -13.74 -1.00
CA ALA A 258 9.35 -12.40 -1.46
C ALA A 258 10.87 -12.22 -1.42
N THR A 259 11.49 -12.62 -0.29
CA THR A 259 12.94 -12.55 -0.09
C THR A 259 13.70 -13.43 -1.08
N LEU A 260 13.19 -14.63 -1.38
CA LEU A 260 13.81 -15.53 -2.35
C LEU A 260 13.78 -14.92 -3.76
N VAL A 261 12.62 -14.43 -4.20
CA VAL A 261 12.47 -13.79 -5.52
C VAL A 261 13.38 -12.56 -5.64
N ASP A 262 13.39 -11.69 -4.62
CA ASP A 262 14.24 -10.49 -4.59
C ASP A 262 15.73 -10.84 -4.68
N LYS A 263 16.21 -11.80 -3.89
CA LYS A 263 17.61 -12.23 -3.91
C LYS A 263 18.03 -12.83 -5.26
N VAL A 264 17.16 -13.65 -5.87
CA VAL A 264 17.45 -14.23 -7.19
C VAL A 264 17.50 -13.14 -8.26
N LEU A 265 16.54 -12.21 -8.27
CA LEU A 265 16.57 -11.05 -9.18
C LEU A 265 17.85 -10.24 -8.98
N ALA A 266 18.18 -9.86 -7.75
CA ALA A 266 19.38 -9.08 -7.45
C ALA A 266 20.66 -9.80 -7.90
N GLY A 267 20.76 -11.11 -7.68
CA GLY A 267 21.89 -11.93 -8.12
C GLY A 267 22.05 -11.92 -9.65
N LEU A 268 20.95 -12.03 -10.40
CA LEU A 268 20.98 -11.96 -11.86
C LEU A 268 21.39 -10.56 -12.36
N HIS A 269 20.92 -9.49 -11.74
CA HIS A 269 21.33 -8.12 -12.10
C HIS A 269 22.84 -7.89 -11.92
N ILE A 270 23.44 -8.47 -10.87
CA ILE A 270 24.90 -8.40 -10.67
C ILE A 270 25.63 -9.17 -11.78
N SER A 271 25.10 -10.33 -12.19
CA SER A 271 25.67 -11.11 -13.30
C SER A 271 25.58 -10.35 -14.63
N TYR A 272 24.43 -9.74 -14.93
CA TYR A 272 24.23 -8.91 -16.12
C TYR A 272 25.12 -7.67 -16.13
N LYS A 273 25.31 -6.97 -15.00
CA LYS A 273 26.25 -5.84 -14.92
C LYS A 273 27.71 -6.27 -15.12
N LYS A 274 28.11 -7.44 -14.64
CA LYS A 274 29.44 -8.00 -14.95
C LYS A 274 29.62 -8.29 -16.44
N HIS A 275 28.55 -8.70 -17.15
CA HIS A 275 28.57 -8.90 -18.60
C HIS A 275 28.34 -7.62 -19.44
N GLN A 276 27.72 -6.57 -18.89
CA GLN A 276 27.55 -5.28 -19.57
C GLN A 276 28.71 -4.31 -19.33
N ASN A 277 29.54 -4.51 -18.30
CA ASN A 277 30.83 -3.83 -18.21
C ASN A 277 31.84 -4.28 -19.29
N THR A 278 31.44 -5.23 -20.16
CA THR A 278 32.14 -5.50 -21.42
C THR A 278 31.44 -4.91 -22.65
N ASP A 279 30.16 -4.52 -22.58
CA ASP A 279 29.42 -3.85 -23.67
C ASP A 279 28.29 -2.96 -23.10
N GLY A 280 28.45 -1.63 -23.22
CA GLY A 280 27.67 -0.66 -22.47
C GLY A 280 26.25 -0.41 -22.99
N HIS A 281 25.24 -0.71 -22.17
CA HIS A 281 23.94 -0.01 -22.12
C HIS A 281 23.19 -0.33 -20.81
N ASN A 282 22.80 0.69 -20.05
CA ASN A 282 22.12 0.57 -18.74
C ASN A 282 20.59 0.64 -18.87
N SER A 283 19.86 -0.34 -18.32
CA SER A 283 18.43 -0.23 -17.99
C SER A 283 18.25 -0.29 -16.46
N GLN A 284 17.61 0.72 -15.86
CA GLN A 284 17.36 0.78 -14.41
C GLN A 284 15.96 0.24 -14.06
N PHE A 285 15.92 -0.74 -13.17
CA PHE A 285 14.69 -1.12 -12.44
C PHE A 285 14.59 -0.33 -11.14
N SER A 286 13.42 0.26 -10.89
CA SER A 286 13.08 0.95 -9.65
C SER A 286 12.44 -0.02 -8.66
N ARG A 287 12.94 -0.04 -7.43
CA ARG A 287 12.32 -0.72 -6.27
C ARG A 287 10.99 -0.02 -5.93
N ARG A 288 9.97 -0.81 -5.59
CA ARG A 288 8.77 -0.40 -4.84
C ARG A 288 8.66 -1.33 -3.66
#